data_AF-A0A959TGF2-F1
#
_entry.id   AF-A0A959TGF2-F1
#
_cell.length_a   1.000
_cell.length_b   1.000
_cell.length_c   1.000
_cell.angle_alpha   90.00
_cell.angle_beta   90.00
_cell.angle_gamma   90.00
#
_symmetry.space_group_name_H-M   'P 1'
#
loop_
_entity.id
_entity.type
_entity.pdbx_description
1 polymer ?
#
loop_
_entity_poly.entity_id
_entity_poly.type
_entity_poly.pdbx_seq_one_letter_code
_entity_poly.pdbx_strand_id
1 'polypeptide(L)' 'MTDSLGCTSHDQVVVDFLDCTCPMYLPNTFTPNGDGINDEFLAVHDCPVITFQLVVFDRWGRELFRSVDPDKAWKGVDDP' A
#
# COMPACT_ATOMS: atom_id res chain seq x y z
N MET A 1 -16.56 -35.16 19.05
CA MET A 1 -17.71 -36.08 19.14
C MET A 1 -17.24 -37.39 19.75
N THR A 2 -18.03 -38.03 20.62
CA THR A 2 -17.65 -39.29 21.28
C THR A 2 -18.48 -40.43 20.75
N ASP A 3 -17.85 -41.53 20.36
CA ASP A 3 -18.56 -42.72 19.90
C ASP A 3 -19.10 -43.55 21.08
N SER A 4 -19.88 -44.59 20.77
CA SER A 4 -20.48 -45.48 21.75
C SER A 4 -19.48 -46.37 22.49
N LEU A 5 -18.19 -46.35 22.09
CA LEU A 5 -17.09 -47.05 22.75
C LEU A 5 -16.29 -46.10 23.67
N GLY A 6 -16.68 -44.83 23.77
CA GLY A 6 -16.06 -43.83 24.65
C GLY A 6 -14.87 -43.09 24.04
N CYS A 7 -14.55 -43.32 22.76
CA CYS A 7 -13.47 -42.62 22.09
C CYS A 7 -13.92 -41.22 21.69
N THR A 8 -13.18 -40.20 22.12
CA THR A 8 -13.52 -38.79 21.87
C THR A 8 -12.65 -38.23 20.76
N SER A 9 -13.29 -37.73 19.70
CA SER A 9 -12.63 -37.01 18.60
C SER A 9 -12.63 -35.50 18.88
N HIS A 10 -11.45 -34.90 18.70
CA HIS A 10 -11.20 -33.47 18.78
C HIS A 10 -10.71 -32.96 17.43
N ASP A 11 -11.18 -31.77 17.07
CA ASP A 11 -10.71 -31.03 15.91
C ASP A 11 -10.39 -29.59 16.37
N GLN A 12 -9.39 -28.98 15.74
CA GLN A 12 -8.96 -27.62 16.06
C GLN A 12 -8.68 -26.85 14.78
N VAL A 13 -9.23 -25.63 14.71
CA VAL A 13 -8.88 -24.63 13.70
C VAL A 13 -8.10 -23.52 14.40
N VAL A 14 -6.96 -23.15 13.82
CA VAL A 14 -6.19 -21.97 14.24
C VAL A 14 -6.67 -20.80 13.39
N VAL A 15 -7.06 -19.71 14.04
CA VAL A 15 -7.42 -18.45 13.39
C VAL A 15 -6.36 -17.44 13.78
N ASP A 16 -5.55 -17.04 12.79
CA ASP A 16 -4.62 -15.94 12.96
C ASP A 16 -5.34 -14.62 12.71
N PHE A 17 -5.24 -13.70 13.66
CA PHE A 17 -5.67 -12.33 13.46
C PHE A 17 -4.57 -11.59 12.72
N LEU A 18 -4.76 -11.37 11.42
CA LEU A 18 -3.94 -10.44 10.68
C LEU A 18 -4.35 -9.02 11.06
N ASP A 19 -3.41 -8.22 11.55
CA ASP A 19 -3.64 -6.77 11.64
C ASP A 19 -3.72 -6.22 10.21
N CYS A 20 -4.95 -5.96 9.77
CA CYS A 20 -5.22 -5.39 8.45
C CYS A 20 -4.98 -3.87 8.42
N THR A 21 -4.47 -3.28 9.50
CA THR A 21 -4.10 -1.87 9.51
C THR A 21 -2.90 -1.68 8.61
N CYS A 22 -3.07 -0.87 7.56
CA CYS A 22 -2.02 -0.54 6.61
C CYS A 22 -1.84 0.99 6.64
N PRO A 23 -1.08 1.52 7.61
CA PRO A 23 -0.88 2.95 7.74
C PRO A 23 -0.07 3.45 6.53
N MET A 24 -0.76 4.15 5.63
CA MET A 24 -0.14 4.80 4.48
C MET A 24 0.10 6.28 4.79
N TYR A 25 1.31 6.74 4.51
CA TYR A 25 1.68 8.15 4.57
C TYR A 25 1.97 8.68 3.18
N LEU A 26 1.35 9.80 2.84
CA LEU A 26 1.64 10.53 1.60
C LEU A 26 2.18 11.91 1.99
N PRO A 27 3.39 12.29 1.55
CA PRO A 27 3.95 13.60 1.85
C PRO A 27 3.08 14.69 1.23
N ASN A 28 3.03 15.86 1.86
CA ASN A 28 2.33 17.02 1.32
C ASN A 28 3.24 17.92 0.46
N THR A 29 4.55 17.69 0.50
CA THR A 29 5.57 18.49 -0.19
C THR A 29 6.81 17.63 -0.39
N PHE A 30 7.46 17.83 -1.53
CA PHE A 30 8.72 17.22 -1.91
C PHE A 30 9.53 18.24 -2.73
N THR A 31 10.84 18.07 -2.83
CA THR A 31 11.79 18.98 -3.47
C THR A 31 12.61 18.22 -4.50
N PRO A 32 12.13 18.05 -5.74
CA PRO A 32 12.84 17.34 -6.82
C PRO A 32 13.98 18.21 -7.38
N ASN A 33 15.02 18.43 -6.58
CA ASN A 33 16.18 19.28 -6.90
C ASN A 33 17.47 18.48 -7.12
N GLY A 34 17.45 17.17 -6.92
CA GLY A 34 18.56 16.24 -7.13
C GLY A 34 19.57 16.19 -5.99
N ASP A 35 19.23 16.64 -4.78
CA ASP A 35 20.10 16.57 -3.60
C ASP A 35 19.96 15.25 -2.81
N GLY A 36 19.05 14.36 -3.24
CA GLY A 36 18.76 13.08 -2.62
C GLY A 36 17.76 13.16 -1.45
N ILE A 37 17.24 14.35 -1.12
CA ILE A 37 16.36 14.60 0.02
C ILE A 37 14.97 15.03 -0.47
N ASN A 38 13.98 14.15 -0.29
CA ASN A 38 12.60 14.36 -0.75
C ASN A 38 12.51 14.66 -2.26
N ASP A 39 13.34 14.01 -3.09
CA ASP A 39 13.32 14.18 -4.55
C ASP A 39 12.16 13.47 -5.25
N GLU A 40 11.51 12.55 -4.53
CA GLU A 40 10.51 11.63 -5.07
C GLU A 40 9.21 11.74 -4.27
N PHE A 41 8.09 11.79 -5.00
CA PHE A 41 6.75 11.76 -4.42
C PHE A 41 6.21 10.33 -4.49
N LEU A 42 6.15 9.68 -3.33
CA LEU A 42 5.80 8.26 -3.18
C LEU A 42 4.87 8.07 -1.98
N ALA A 43 3.97 7.09 -2.07
CA ALA A 43 3.21 6.62 -0.92
C ALA A 43 4.11 5.74 -0.04
N VAL A 44 4.33 6.13 1.21
CA VAL A 44 5.09 5.34 2.18
C VAL A 44 4.13 4.37 2.87
N HIS A 45 4.45 3.08 2.82
CA HIS A 45 3.68 2.01 3.46
C HIS A 45 4.62 0.95 4.04
N ASP A 46 4.19 0.25 5.10
CA ASP A 46 4.92 -0.85 5.75
C ASP A 46 4.17 -2.20 5.67
N CYS A 47 3.17 -2.24 4.80
CA CYS A 47 2.18 -3.31 4.66
C CYS A 47 2.01 -3.72 3.20
N PRO A 48 1.49 -4.94 2.93
CA PRO A 48 1.12 -5.35 1.58
C PRO A 48 -0.04 -4.50 1.04
N VAL A 49 0.21 -3.77 -0.06
CA VAL A 49 -0.81 -2.98 -0.75
C VAL A 49 -1.49 -3.86 -1.80
N ILE A 50 -2.78 -4.15 -1.60
CA ILE A 50 -3.56 -5.00 -2.52
C ILE A 50 -3.99 -4.23 -3.77
N THR A 51 -4.37 -2.97 -3.59
CA THR A 51 -4.83 -2.09 -4.68
C THR A 51 -4.30 -0.69 -4.46
N PHE A 52 -3.72 -0.10 -5.51
CA PHE A 52 -3.14 1.24 -5.48
C PHE A 52 -3.48 2.01 -6.75
N GLN A 53 -3.67 3.31 -6.62
CA GLN A 53 -3.74 4.23 -7.74
C GLN A 53 -3.27 5.61 -7.30
N LEU A 54 -2.25 6.13 -7.98
CA LEU A 54 -1.81 7.52 -7.87
C LEU A 54 -2.06 8.22 -9.20
N VAL A 55 -2.71 9.38 -9.16
CA VAL A 55 -2.90 10.26 -10.31
C VAL A 55 -2.52 11.67 -9.90
N VAL A 56 -1.63 12.30 -10.66
CA VAL A 56 -1.18 13.67 -10.43
C VAL A 56 -1.71 14.56 -11.55
N PHE A 57 -2.27 15.70 -11.18
CA PHE A 57 -2.80 16.68 -12.11
C PHE A 57 -2.06 18.01 -11.99
N ASP A 58 -1.95 18.74 -13.09
CA ASP A 58 -1.59 20.15 -13.05
C ASP A 58 -2.76 21.01 -12.56
N ARG A 59 -2.49 22.31 -12.41
CA ARG A 59 -3.47 23.30 -11.93
C ARG A 59 -4.71 23.44 -12.82
N TRP A 60 -4.65 22.97 -14.05
CA TRP A 60 -5.73 23.06 -15.03
C TRP A 60 -6.42 21.71 -15.25
N GLY A 61 -6.07 20.69 -14.45
CA GLY A 61 -6.69 19.37 -14.51
C GLY A 61 -6.15 18.45 -15.60
N ARG A 62 -5.03 18.79 -16.23
CA ARG A 62 -4.33 17.85 -17.11
C ARG A 62 -3.55 16.85 -16.27
N GLU A 63 -3.71 15.58 -16.58
CA GLU A 63 -2.95 14.49 -15.97
C GLU A 63 -1.46 14.60 -16.34
N LEU A 64 -0.60 14.57 -15.32
CA LEU A 64 0.87 14.62 -15.44
C LEU A 64 1.54 13.29 -15.12
N PHE A 65 0.86 12.41 -14.37
CA PHE A 65 1.40 11.13 -13.94
C PHE A 65 0.29 10.19 -13.49
N ARG A 66 0.47 8.91 -13.79
CA ARG A 66 -0.37 7.82 -13.29
C ARG A 66 0.47 6.60 -12.93
N SER A 67 0.13 5.98 -11.80
CA SER A 67 0.67 4.67 -11.42
C SER A 67 -0.37 3.83 -10.68
N VAL A 68 -0.28 2.51 -10.86
CA VAL A 68 -0.92 1.49 -10.02
C VAL A 68 0.10 0.70 -9.19
N ASP A 69 1.37 1.00 -9.37
CA ASP A 69 2.49 0.48 -8.59
C ASP A 69 2.78 1.44 -7.44
N PRO A 70 2.60 1.02 -6.16
CA PRO A 70 2.87 1.84 -4.99
C PRO A 70 4.35 2.17 -4.80
N ASP A 71 5.26 1.42 -5.43
CA ASP A 71 6.72 1.65 -5.37
C ASP A 71 7.20 2.60 -6.49
N LYS A 72 6.32 2.97 -7.44
CA LYS A 72 6.64 3.92 -8.51
C LYS A 72 6.41 5.35 -8.04
N ALA A 73 7.51 6.08 -7.82
CA ALA A 73 7.47 7.49 -7.43
C ALA A 73 7.24 8.44 -8.63
N TRP A 74 6.60 9.57 -8.36
CA TRP A 74 6.57 10.72 -9.27
C TRP A 74 7.75 11.66 -9.00
N LYS A 75 8.47 12.06 -10.06
CA LYS A 75 9.69 12.89 -9.98
C LYS A 75 9.47 14.39 -10.21
N GLY A 76 8.22 14.85 -10.18
CA GLY A 76 7.89 16.27 -10.39
C GLY A 76 7.91 16.74 -11.85
N VAL A 77 7.98 15.82 -12.81
CA VAL A 77 7.95 16.10 -14.26
C VAL A 77 6.72 15.45 -14.91
N ASP A 78 6.34 15.91 -16.09
CA ASP A 78 5.31 15.26 -16.91
C ASP A 78 5.80 13.85 -17.33
N ASP A 79 5.13 12.81 -16.84
CA ASP A 79 5.38 11.37 -17.10
C ASP A 79 4.04 10.64 -17.30
N PRO A 80 3.36 10.86 -18.44
CA PRO A 80 2.03 10.36 -18.73
C PRO A 80 1.97 8.87 -19.14
#